data_AF-A0A7Y2GDS4-F1
#
_entry.id   AF-A0A7Y2GDS4-F1
#
_cell.length_a   1.000
_cell.length_b   1.000
_cell.length_c   1.000
_cell.angle_alpha   90.00
_cell.angle_beta   90.00
_cell.angle_gamma   90.00
#
_symmetry.space_group_name_H-M   'P 1'
#
loop_
_entity.id
_entity.type
_entity.pdbx_description
1 polymer ?
#
loop_
_entity_poly.entity_id
_entity_poly.type
_entity_poly.pdbx_seq_one_letter_code
_entity_poly.pdbx_strand_id
1 'polypeptide(L)'
;MMQHFLFRLIFTIAALLILGAYLFLPDVFAKRFDMPALGLLALAALPWLGALVESFKIGGVEAKLRAIRAEAEEAADAAAEAREVAEELAISKPKASEFEVGNAANEIDRDEEEREAGAADDAQANGADDGRAETLSPLQDDLSLRQEATGRADPRHRLEMLARTYVKTRKAMPSGAPRTARMTTIFAEMQQEARHLADDTTVRGWLKSDDEGQQLAAVAWLRCFPEAVPPSRYIALIRRSTQPFVQYWAMRALSGRISAKGLEGFSIEDQLQLQQIENMFRAGTDRHTQIRRLNRKLSGLSAAD
;
A
#
# COMPACT_ATOMS: atom_id res chain seq x y z
N MET A 1 -48.32 -20.32 24.21
CA MET A 1 -47.20 -20.41 23.24
C MET A 1 -47.15 -19.23 22.27
N MET A 2 -48.23 -18.80 21.60
CA MET A 2 -48.20 -17.68 20.64
C MET A 2 -47.75 -16.32 21.22
N GLN A 3 -48.08 -16.01 22.47
CA GLN A 3 -47.73 -14.69 23.05
C GLN A 3 -46.21 -14.47 23.19
N HIS A 4 -45.43 -15.49 23.53
CA HIS A 4 -43.97 -15.36 23.60
C HIS A 4 -43.33 -15.16 22.22
N PHE A 5 -43.91 -15.73 21.17
CA PHE A 5 -43.42 -15.54 19.81
C PHE A 5 -43.68 -14.12 19.31
N LEU A 6 -44.86 -13.58 19.59
CA LEU A 6 -45.23 -12.21 19.20
C LEU A 6 -44.35 -11.16 19.90
N PHE A 7 -44.08 -11.33 21.20
CA PHE A 7 -43.15 -10.46 21.93
C PHE A 7 -41.73 -10.52 21.36
N ARG A 8 -41.27 -11.70 20.94
CA ARG A 8 -39.96 -11.85 20.29
C ARG A 8 -39.89 -11.11 18.97
N LEU A 9 -40.90 -11.26 18.13
CA LEU A 9 -40.96 -10.60 16.83
C LEU A 9 -40.92 -9.08 16.96
N ILE A 10 -41.76 -8.50 17.85
CA ILE A 10 -41.84 -7.05 18.06
C ILE A 10 -40.50 -6.50 18.54
N PHE A 11 -39.85 -7.17 19.49
CA PHE A 11 -38.56 -6.72 20.03
C PHE A 11 -37.45 -6.75 18.98
N THR A 12 -37.44 -7.77 18.12
CA THR A 12 -36.43 -7.90 17.05
C THR A 12 -36.61 -6.82 15.99
N ILE A 13 -37.86 -6.51 15.60
CA ILE A 13 -38.16 -5.42 14.66
C ILE A 13 -37.75 -4.07 15.25
N ALA A 14 -38.05 -3.83 16.53
CA ALA A 14 -37.64 -2.60 17.21
C ALA A 14 -36.11 -2.44 17.26
N ALA A 15 -35.38 -3.51 17.57
CA ALA A 15 -33.91 -3.52 17.58
C ALA A 15 -33.33 -3.23 16.19
N LEU A 16 -33.88 -3.83 15.14
CA LEU A 16 -33.45 -3.58 13.75
C LEU A 16 -33.74 -2.15 13.29
N LEU A 17 -34.89 -1.57 13.69
CA LEU A 17 -35.20 -0.18 13.38
C LEU A 17 -34.26 0.79 14.10
N ILE A 18 -33.90 0.53 15.35
CA ILE A 18 -32.94 1.34 16.10
C ILE A 18 -31.54 1.24 15.46
N LEU A 19 -31.11 0.03 15.09
CA LEU A 19 -29.82 -0.18 14.43
C LEU A 19 -29.78 0.48 13.04
N GLY A 20 -30.86 0.37 12.26
CA GLY A 20 -30.98 1.04 10.97
C GLY A 20 -30.97 2.57 11.09
N ALA A 21 -31.69 3.12 12.07
CA ALA A 21 -31.67 4.55 12.36
C ALA A 21 -30.27 5.02 12.79
N TYR A 22 -29.54 4.21 13.57
CA TYR A 22 -28.16 4.50 13.96
C TYR A 22 -27.21 4.57 12.76
N LEU A 23 -27.34 3.62 11.81
CA LEU A 23 -26.53 3.60 10.59
C LEU A 23 -26.80 4.78 9.65
N PHE A 24 -28.04 5.27 9.60
CA PHE A 24 -28.42 6.38 8.71
C PHE A 24 -28.26 7.77 9.33
N LEU A 25 -28.22 7.89 10.66
CA LEU A 25 -28.18 9.18 11.37
C LEU A 25 -27.09 9.19 12.47
N PRO A 26 -25.81 8.90 12.14
CA PRO A 26 -24.75 8.76 13.14
C PRO A 26 -24.57 10.04 13.99
N ASP A 27 -24.72 11.22 13.38
CA ASP A 27 -24.47 12.51 14.04
C ASP A 27 -25.50 12.84 15.13
N VAL A 28 -26.73 12.34 15.00
CA VAL A 28 -27.82 12.59 15.97
C VAL A 28 -27.66 11.69 17.19
N PHE A 29 -27.22 10.44 16.97
CA PHE A 29 -27.08 9.45 18.03
C PHE A 29 -25.76 9.56 18.79
N ALA A 30 -24.66 9.94 18.12
CA ALA A 30 -23.36 10.11 18.75
C ALA A 30 -23.33 11.19 19.85
N LYS A 31 -24.20 12.22 19.77
CA LYS A 31 -24.30 13.27 20.79
C LYS A 31 -25.16 12.90 22.01
N ARG A 32 -25.95 11.83 21.96
CA ARG A 32 -26.93 11.52 23.02
C ARG A 32 -26.73 10.19 23.73
N PHE A 33 -26.00 9.24 23.14
CA PHE A 33 -25.78 7.94 23.75
C PHE A 33 -24.34 7.78 24.20
N ASP A 34 -24.18 7.57 25.49
CA ASP A 34 -22.90 7.30 26.12
C ASP A 34 -22.38 5.94 25.64
N MET A 35 -21.11 5.87 25.25
CA MET A 35 -20.46 4.63 24.76
C MET A 35 -20.67 3.41 25.69
N PRO A 36 -20.64 3.57 27.03
CA PRO A 36 -20.95 2.46 27.94
C PRO A 36 -22.37 1.91 27.79
N ALA A 37 -23.36 2.77 27.50
CA ALA A 37 -24.74 2.33 27.32
C ALA A 37 -24.92 1.48 26.06
N LEU A 38 -24.20 1.82 24.98
CA LEU A 38 -24.15 1.01 23.75
C LEU A 38 -23.49 -0.36 23.99
N GLY A 39 -22.39 -0.39 24.74
CA GLY A 39 -21.74 -1.66 25.12
C GLY A 39 -22.66 -2.57 25.92
N LEU A 40 -23.41 -2.02 26.88
CA LEU A 40 -24.40 -2.78 27.67
C LEU A 40 -25.58 -3.26 26.82
N LEU A 41 -26.04 -2.46 25.86
CA LEU A 41 -27.10 -2.86 24.93
C LEU A 41 -26.68 -4.05 24.07
N ALA A 42 -25.44 -4.02 23.54
CA ALA A 42 -24.88 -5.12 22.76
C ALA A 42 -24.72 -6.39 23.61
N LEU A 43 -24.23 -6.25 24.85
CA LEU A 43 -24.08 -7.37 25.78
C LEU A 43 -25.44 -7.98 26.17
N ALA A 44 -26.47 -7.16 26.35
CA ALA A 44 -27.83 -7.60 26.66
C ALA A 44 -28.51 -8.34 25.50
N ALA A 45 -28.06 -8.10 24.25
CA ALA A 45 -28.55 -8.78 23.06
C ALA A 45 -27.90 -10.16 22.82
N LEU A 46 -26.76 -10.48 23.45
CA LEU A 46 -26.04 -11.75 23.28
C LEU A 46 -26.89 -13.01 23.50
N PRO A 47 -27.72 -13.12 24.56
CA PRO A 47 -28.51 -14.32 24.80
C PRO A 47 -29.55 -14.61 23.72
N TRP A 48 -29.97 -13.59 22.97
CA TRP A 48 -30.91 -13.72 21.86
C TRP A 48 -30.22 -14.07 20.54
N LEU A 49 -28.98 -13.62 20.34
CA LEU A 49 -28.21 -13.96 19.14
C LEU A 49 -27.94 -15.46 19.02
N GLY A 50 -27.83 -16.18 20.15
CA GLY A 50 -27.61 -17.64 20.15
C GLY A 50 -28.66 -18.42 19.34
N ALA A 51 -29.93 -17.99 19.37
CA ALA A 51 -31.00 -18.63 18.62
C ALA A 51 -30.98 -18.31 17.11
N LEU A 52 -30.40 -17.18 16.71
CA LEU A 52 -30.20 -16.80 15.30
C LEU A 52 -29.03 -17.53 14.65
N VAL A 53 -27.99 -17.86 15.43
CA VAL A 53 -26.87 -18.67 14.95
C VAL A 53 -27.30 -20.12 14.67
N GLU A 54 -28.27 -20.65 15.41
CA GLU A 54 -28.85 -21.96 15.13
C GLU A 54 -29.78 -21.97 13.91
N SER A 55 -30.53 -20.89 13.64
CA SER A 55 -31.43 -20.84 12.48
C SER A 55 -30.71 -20.64 11.14
N PHE A 56 -29.48 -20.11 11.13
CA PHE A 56 -28.63 -20.02 9.93
C PHE A 56 -27.97 -21.35 9.51
N LYS A 57 -28.14 -22.44 10.30
CA LYS A 57 -27.67 -23.78 9.90
C LYS A 57 -28.55 -24.45 8.83
N ILE A 58 -29.67 -23.85 8.43
CA ILE A 58 -30.56 -24.45 7.43
C ILE A 58 -30.22 -23.93 6.03
N GLY A 59 -29.35 -24.67 5.32
CA GLY A 59 -29.46 -24.80 3.87
C GLY A 59 -28.40 -24.14 2.97
N GLY A 60 -27.13 -23.99 3.39
CA GLY A 60 -26.08 -23.60 2.42
C GLY A 60 -24.66 -23.43 2.93
N VAL A 61 -24.46 -23.15 4.22
CA VAL A 61 -23.12 -22.87 4.77
C VAL A 61 -22.29 -24.15 4.99
N GLU A 62 -22.93 -25.30 5.29
CA GLU A 62 -22.21 -26.58 5.42
C GLU A 62 -21.62 -27.07 4.09
N ALA A 63 -22.27 -26.78 2.95
CA ALA A 63 -21.72 -27.13 1.64
C ALA A 63 -20.44 -26.32 1.34
N LYS A 64 -20.41 -25.03 1.71
CA LYS A 64 -19.19 -24.20 1.57
C LYS A 64 -18.08 -24.65 2.52
N LEU A 65 -18.39 -25.05 3.75
CA LEU A 65 -17.38 -25.58 4.67
C LEU A 65 -16.80 -26.91 4.21
N ARG A 66 -17.59 -27.78 3.56
CA ARG A 66 -17.05 -29.01 2.94
C ARG A 66 -16.18 -28.71 1.72
N ALA A 67 -16.55 -27.75 0.88
CA ALA A 67 -15.73 -27.34 -0.26
C ALA A 67 -14.38 -26.74 0.20
N ILE A 68 -14.41 -25.84 1.18
CA ILE A 68 -13.18 -25.25 1.74
C ILE A 68 -12.31 -26.30 2.43
N ARG A 69 -12.92 -27.29 3.09
CA ARG A 69 -12.14 -28.36 3.75
C ARG A 69 -11.51 -29.32 2.75
N ALA A 70 -12.20 -29.62 1.65
CA ALA A 70 -11.64 -30.42 0.56
C ALA A 70 -10.48 -29.68 -0.13
N GLU A 71 -10.61 -28.37 -0.37
CA GLU A 71 -9.56 -27.53 -0.94
C GLU A 71 -8.35 -27.38 0.02
N ALA A 72 -8.60 -27.34 1.34
CA ALA A 72 -7.53 -27.31 2.34
C ALA A 72 -6.79 -28.66 2.46
N GLU A 73 -7.47 -29.78 2.24
CA GLU A 73 -6.85 -31.12 2.24
C GLU A 73 -5.99 -31.31 0.98
N GLU A 74 -6.48 -30.86 -0.19
CA GLU A 74 -5.70 -30.84 -1.44
C GLU A 74 -4.46 -29.95 -1.34
N ALA A 75 -4.56 -28.78 -0.70
CA ALA A 75 -3.43 -27.90 -0.46
C ALA A 75 -2.41 -28.50 0.53
N ALA A 76 -2.87 -29.29 1.51
CA ALA A 76 -1.99 -29.96 2.46
C ALA A 76 -1.22 -31.11 1.81
N ASP A 77 -1.86 -31.88 0.94
CA ASP A 77 -1.22 -32.95 0.19
C ASP A 77 -0.19 -32.41 -0.82
N ALA A 78 -0.50 -31.31 -1.52
CA ALA A 78 0.45 -30.64 -2.41
C ALA A 78 1.67 -30.08 -1.66
N ALA A 79 1.48 -29.61 -0.41
CA ALA A 79 2.57 -29.14 0.44
C ALA A 79 3.45 -30.30 0.96
N ALA A 80 2.86 -31.47 1.21
CA ALA A 80 3.60 -32.67 1.58
C ALA A 80 4.46 -33.18 0.42
N GLU A 81 3.91 -33.20 -0.81
CA GLU A 81 4.65 -33.58 -2.02
C GLU A 81 5.82 -32.64 -2.31
N ALA A 82 5.61 -31.33 -2.17
CA ALA A 82 6.68 -30.33 -2.33
C ALA A 82 7.82 -30.52 -1.30
N ARG A 83 7.50 -31.00 -0.09
CA ARG A 83 8.51 -31.27 0.94
C ARG A 83 9.33 -32.52 0.64
N GLU A 84 8.71 -33.58 0.10
CA GLU A 84 9.42 -34.78 -0.33
C GLU A 84 10.41 -34.47 -1.46
N VAL A 85 10.00 -33.69 -2.46
CA VAL A 85 10.89 -33.22 -3.54
C VAL A 85 12.03 -32.36 -3.00
N ALA A 86 11.78 -31.52 -1.99
CA ALA A 86 12.82 -30.73 -1.35
C ALA A 86 13.83 -31.59 -0.58
N GLU A 87 13.39 -32.66 0.09
CA GLU A 87 14.28 -33.61 0.78
C GLU A 87 15.11 -34.44 -0.20
N GLU A 88 14.54 -34.87 -1.34
CA GLU A 88 15.28 -35.55 -2.40
C GLU A 88 16.39 -34.65 -2.99
N LEU A 89 16.08 -33.38 -3.22
CA LEU A 89 17.05 -32.39 -3.71
C LEU A 89 18.10 -32.01 -2.65
N ALA A 90 17.77 -32.11 -1.36
CA ALA A 90 18.70 -31.83 -0.26
C ALA A 90 19.76 -32.93 -0.09
N ILE A 91 19.45 -34.18 -0.44
CA ILE A 91 20.42 -35.29 -0.36
C ILE A 91 21.48 -35.21 -1.48
N SER A 92 21.21 -34.50 -2.58
CA SER A 92 22.11 -34.40 -3.75
C SER A 92 23.01 -33.16 -3.79
N LYS A 93 23.18 -32.39 -2.70
CA LYS A 93 24.12 -31.24 -2.68
C LYS A 93 25.11 -31.28 -1.51
N PRO A 94 26.41 -31.04 -1.77
CA PRO A 94 27.43 -31.05 -0.73
C PRO A 94 27.30 -29.85 0.20
N LYS A 95 27.54 -30.14 1.48
CA LYS A 95 27.55 -29.27 2.66
C LYS A 95 28.17 -27.88 2.41
N ALA A 96 27.34 -26.85 2.40
CA ALA A 96 27.76 -25.45 2.58
C ALA A 96 26.74 -24.72 3.46
N SER A 97 27.12 -24.57 4.74
CA SER A 97 26.67 -23.62 5.77
C SER A 97 25.34 -22.87 5.60
N GLU A 98 24.32 -23.36 6.29
CA GLU A 98 23.61 -22.72 7.41
C GLU A 98 23.77 -21.18 7.56
N PHE A 99 22.75 -20.43 7.14
CA PHE A 99 22.46 -19.07 7.61
C PHE A 99 20.95 -18.88 7.72
N GLU A 100 20.44 -18.84 8.95
CA GLU A 100 19.06 -18.50 9.29
C GLU A 100 18.80 -17.00 9.09
N VAL A 101 17.77 -16.64 8.32
CA VAL A 101 17.14 -15.32 8.40
C VAL A 101 15.63 -15.50 8.49
N GLY A 102 15.11 -15.11 9.65
CA GLY A 102 13.69 -15.17 10.00
C GLY A 102 12.82 -14.31 9.09
N ASN A 103 11.72 -14.92 8.67
CA ASN A 103 10.67 -14.37 7.84
C ASN A 103 9.67 -13.60 8.72
N ALA A 104 9.70 -12.26 8.69
CA ALA A 104 8.75 -11.41 9.39
C ALA A 104 8.57 -10.07 8.64
N ALA A 105 7.87 -10.10 7.50
CA ALA A 105 7.20 -8.93 6.91
C ALA A 105 6.38 -9.37 5.69
N ASN A 106 5.21 -9.98 5.90
CA ASN A 106 4.25 -10.19 4.83
C ASN A 106 2.83 -9.99 5.35
N GLU A 107 2.43 -8.74 5.57
CA GLU A 107 1.03 -8.38 5.83
C GLU A 107 0.75 -6.88 5.59
N ILE A 108 1.10 -6.32 4.42
CA ILE A 108 0.56 -5.01 3.98
C ILE A 108 0.35 -5.04 2.46
N ASP A 109 -0.89 -4.71 2.03
CA ASP A 109 -1.37 -4.45 0.66
C ASP A 109 -1.67 -5.64 -0.27
N ARG A 110 -2.56 -6.55 0.16
CA ARG A 110 -3.12 -7.62 -0.70
C ARG A 110 -4.38 -7.24 -1.49
N ASP A 111 -4.85 -5.99 -1.42
CA ASP A 111 -6.14 -5.57 -2.00
C ASP A 111 -6.05 -4.76 -3.32
N GLU A 112 -4.86 -4.42 -3.83
CA GLU A 112 -4.71 -3.66 -5.09
C GLU A 112 -4.12 -4.45 -6.27
N GLU A 113 -3.58 -5.67 -6.07
CA GLU A 113 -2.96 -6.46 -7.15
C GLU A 113 -3.97 -7.18 -8.06
N GLU A 114 -5.22 -7.39 -7.63
CA GLU A 114 -6.27 -8.03 -8.45
C GLU A 114 -6.94 -7.09 -9.48
N ARG A 115 -6.60 -5.80 -9.52
CA ARG A 115 -7.19 -4.84 -10.49
C ARG A 115 -6.29 -4.45 -11.66
N GLU A 116 -5.03 -4.88 -11.69
CA GLU A 116 -4.11 -4.57 -12.80
C GLU A 116 -4.13 -5.58 -13.97
N ALA A 117 -4.93 -6.66 -13.88
CA ALA A 117 -5.04 -7.68 -14.94
C ALA A 117 -6.01 -7.31 -16.11
N GLY A 118 -6.51 -6.07 -16.20
CA GLY A 118 -7.65 -5.73 -17.06
C GLY A 118 -7.47 -4.65 -18.12
N ALA A 119 -6.25 -4.19 -18.44
CA ALA A 119 -6.06 -3.15 -19.47
C ALA A 119 -4.70 -3.24 -20.17
N ALA A 120 -4.51 -4.29 -20.97
CA ALA A 120 -3.46 -4.36 -21.98
C ALA A 120 -4.05 -5.03 -23.23
N ASP A 121 -4.65 -4.22 -24.10
CA ASP A 121 -4.91 -4.58 -25.49
C ASP A 121 -4.46 -3.41 -26.37
N ASP A 122 -3.90 -3.74 -27.53
CA ASP A 122 -3.24 -2.88 -28.52
C ASP A 122 -1.76 -2.53 -28.29
N ALA A 123 -0.86 -3.42 -28.73
CA ALA A 123 0.21 -3.09 -29.69
C ALA A 123 1.08 -4.31 -30.02
N GLN A 124 0.82 -4.93 -31.18
CA GLN A 124 1.66 -5.96 -31.77
C GLN A 124 2.40 -5.41 -33.01
N ALA A 125 3.62 -5.92 -33.21
CA ALA A 125 4.46 -5.95 -34.41
C ALA A 125 5.35 -4.72 -34.72
N ASN A 126 6.67 -4.88 -34.51
CA ASN A 126 7.62 -5.13 -35.62
C ASN A 126 9.09 -5.20 -35.15
N GLY A 127 9.86 -6.07 -35.81
CA GLY A 127 11.28 -5.83 -36.08
C GLY A 127 12.27 -6.73 -35.35
N ALA A 128 12.60 -7.86 -35.97
CA ALA A 128 13.86 -8.57 -35.75
C ALA A 128 15.01 -7.81 -36.47
N ASP A 129 16.17 -7.68 -35.84
CA ASP A 129 17.45 -7.63 -36.53
C ASP A 129 18.61 -8.01 -35.60
N ASP A 130 19.59 -8.65 -36.21
CA ASP A 130 20.68 -9.51 -35.72
C ASP A 130 21.93 -8.67 -35.34
N GLY A 131 22.77 -9.14 -34.41
CA GLY A 131 23.99 -8.37 -34.07
C GLY A 131 24.81 -8.84 -32.87
N ARG A 132 25.60 -9.88 -33.10
CA ARG A 132 26.62 -10.50 -32.22
C ARG A 132 27.59 -9.56 -31.48
N ALA A 133 27.84 -9.96 -30.23
CA ALA A 133 29.13 -10.09 -29.53
C ALA A 133 29.90 -8.84 -29.07
N GLU A 134 30.06 -8.70 -27.74
CA GLU A 134 31.36 -8.48 -27.10
C GLU A 134 31.33 -8.93 -25.62
N THR A 135 31.97 -10.09 -25.39
CA THR A 135 32.87 -10.42 -24.27
C THR A 135 32.62 -9.85 -22.87
N LEU A 136 31.95 -10.68 -22.07
CA LEU A 136 32.31 -11.11 -20.71
C LEU A 136 33.47 -10.37 -20.01
N SER A 137 33.11 -9.39 -19.16
CA SER A 137 33.78 -9.21 -17.87
C SER A 137 32.82 -8.76 -16.75
N PRO A 138 31.82 -9.59 -16.35
CA PRO A 138 30.82 -9.18 -15.33
C PRO A 138 31.25 -9.50 -13.89
N LEU A 139 32.37 -10.20 -13.68
CA LEU A 139 32.73 -10.77 -12.36
C LEU A 139 33.75 -9.95 -11.57
N GLN A 140 34.44 -8.98 -12.17
CA GLN A 140 35.40 -8.13 -11.45
C GLN A 140 34.76 -6.86 -10.86
N ASP A 141 33.66 -6.37 -11.44
CA ASP A 141 32.86 -5.28 -10.82
C ASP A 141 32.06 -5.77 -9.60
N ASP A 142 31.72 -7.06 -9.55
CA ASP A 142 30.87 -7.64 -8.48
C ASP A 142 31.65 -7.89 -7.17
N LEU A 143 32.98 -8.01 -7.22
CA LEU A 143 33.82 -8.23 -6.04
C LEU A 143 34.21 -6.92 -5.33
N SER A 144 34.39 -5.84 -6.08
CA SER A 144 34.66 -4.50 -5.54
C SER A 144 33.45 -3.96 -4.76
N LEU A 145 32.22 -4.31 -5.19
CA LEU A 145 30.97 -4.01 -4.48
C LEU A 145 30.78 -4.84 -3.20
N ARG A 146 31.43 -5.99 -3.07
CA ARG A 146 31.31 -6.88 -1.89
C ARG A 146 32.31 -6.56 -0.79
N GLN A 147 33.47 -5.98 -1.09
CA GLN A 147 34.48 -5.64 -0.07
C GLN A 147 34.18 -4.34 0.72
N GLU A 148 33.26 -3.49 0.26
CA GLU A 148 32.69 -2.40 1.07
C GLU A 148 31.59 -2.87 2.04
N ALA A 149 31.20 -4.15 2.03
CA ALA A 149 30.02 -4.64 2.75
C ALA A 149 30.24 -4.91 4.26
N THR A 150 31.44 -4.72 4.83
CA THR A 150 31.67 -4.88 6.28
C THR A 150 31.70 -3.56 7.06
N GLY A 151 31.78 -2.42 6.37
CA GLY A 151 31.45 -1.11 6.94
C GLY A 151 30.15 -0.66 6.31
N ARG A 152 29.05 -0.63 7.07
CA ARG A 152 27.73 -0.21 6.55
C ARG A 152 27.91 1.12 5.82
N ALA A 153 27.83 1.09 4.49
CA ALA A 153 28.01 2.26 3.65
C ALA A 153 27.11 3.40 4.17
N ASP A 154 27.61 4.63 4.15
CA ASP A 154 26.85 5.81 4.57
C ASP A 154 25.47 5.81 3.90
N PRO A 155 24.35 5.75 4.67
CA PRO A 155 23.00 5.69 4.11
C PRO A 155 22.71 6.83 3.15
N ARG A 156 23.30 8.01 3.37
CA ARG A 156 23.16 9.14 2.44
C ARG A 156 23.80 8.83 1.09
N HIS A 157 25.04 8.34 1.10
CA HIS A 157 25.73 7.94 -0.12
C HIS A 157 24.95 6.85 -0.87
N ARG A 158 24.40 5.86 -0.16
CA ARG A 158 23.58 4.81 -0.77
C ARG A 158 22.31 5.39 -1.39
N LEU A 159 21.63 6.30 -0.71
CA LEU A 159 20.45 6.99 -1.22
C LEU A 159 20.76 7.82 -2.49
N GLU A 160 21.92 8.49 -2.54
CA GLU A 160 22.39 9.20 -3.74
C GLU A 160 22.65 8.24 -4.92
N MET A 161 23.26 7.08 -4.64
CA MET A 161 23.49 6.05 -5.65
C MET A 161 22.18 5.48 -6.21
N LEU A 162 21.17 5.29 -5.36
CA LEU A 162 19.83 4.88 -5.78
C LEU A 162 19.15 5.95 -6.63
N ALA A 163 19.29 7.23 -6.28
CA ALA A 163 18.78 8.35 -7.08
C ALA A 163 19.38 8.36 -8.49
N ARG A 164 20.70 8.19 -8.61
CA ARG A 164 21.38 8.07 -9.92
C ARG A 164 20.92 6.83 -10.69
N THR A 165 20.74 5.71 -9.99
CA THR A 165 20.28 4.44 -10.58
C THR A 165 18.87 4.56 -11.14
N TYR A 166 17.98 5.27 -10.45
CA TYR A 166 16.65 5.58 -10.94
C TYR A 166 16.70 6.34 -12.27
N VAL A 167 17.46 7.44 -12.34
CA VAL A 167 17.61 8.25 -13.56
C VAL A 167 18.17 7.41 -14.71
N LYS A 168 19.21 6.60 -14.44
CA LYS A 168 19.83 5.71 -15.43
C LYS A 168 18.82 4.67 -15.95
N THR A 169 18.11 3.99 -15.06
CA THR A 169 17.08 3.00 -15.39
C THR A 169 15.97 3.61 -16.24
N ARG A 170 15.48 4.78 -15.83
CA ARG A 170 14.42 5.54 -16.51
C ARG A 170 14.82 5.91 -17.94
N LYS A 171 16.09 6.26 -18.19
CA LYS A 171 16.59 6.60 -19.53
C LYS A 171 16.89 5.38 -20.38
N ALA A 172 17.38 4.30 -19.78
CA ALA A 172 17.82 3.11 -20.49
C ALA A 172 16.67 2.18 -20.90
N MET A 173 15.60 2.10 -20.11
CA MET A 173 14.49 1.19 -20.36
C MET A 173 13.35 1.87 -21.12
N PRO A 174 12.71 1.19 -22.09
CA PRO A 174 11.47 1.68 -22.70
C PRO A 174 10.35 1.79 -21.65
N SER A 175 9.37 2.65 -21.91
CA SER A 175 8.18 2.76 -21.07
C SER A 175 7.40 1.43 -21.09
N GLY A 176 6.93 0.97 -19.93
CA GLY A 176 6.16 -0.26 -19.79
C GLY A 176 6.23 -0.86 -18.39
N ALA A 177 5.47 -1.93 -18.15
CA ALA A 177 5.39 -2.59 -16.85
C ALA A 177 6.76 -3.02 -16.27
N PRO A 178 7.71 -3.61 -17.04
CA PRO A 178 9.02 -4.00 -16.50
C PRO A 178 9.83 -2.80 -15.97
N ARG A 179 9.77 -1.66 -16.65
CA ARG A 179 10.43 -0.43 -16.21
C ARG A 179 9.79 0.12 -14.93
N THR A 180 8.46 0.14 -14.87
CA THR A 180 7.72 0.57 -13.68
C THR A 180 8.06 -0.31 -12.49
N ALA A 181 8.06 -1.64 -12.64
CA ALA A 181 8.43 -2.58 -11.59
C ALA A 181 9.86 -2.32 -11.06
N ARG A 182 10.82 -2.11 -11.96
CA ARG A 182 12.21 -1.79 -11.57
C ARG A 182 12.30 -0.45 -10.84
N MET A 183 11.63 0.60 -11.33
CA MET A 183 11.60 1.91 -10.67
C MET A 183 10.94 1.85 -9.29
N THR A 184 9.88 1.05 -9.12
CA THR A 184 9.23 0.79 -7.83
C THR A 184 10.16 0.07 -6.86
N THR A 185 10.93 -0.91 -7.35
CA THR A 185 11.95 -1.59 -6.54
C THR A 185 13.00 -0.60 -6.03
N ILE A 186 13.53 0.25 -6.91
CA ILE A 186 14.50 1.30 -6.53
C ILE A 186 13.89 2.25 -5.49
N PHE A 187 12.62 2.63 -5.63
CA PHE A 187 11.94 3.48 -4.66
C PHE A 187 11.75 2.81 -3.29
N ALA A 188 11.49 1.51 -3.25
CA ALA A 188 11.41 0.75 -1.99
C ALA A 188 12.79 0.72 -1.29
N GLU A 189 13.87 0.49 -2.04
CA GLU A 189 15.25 0.57 -1.53
C GLU A 189 15.56 1.99 -0.99
N MET A 190 15.14 3.06 -1.70
CA MET A 190 15.31 4.43 -1.22
C MET A 190 14.62 4.66 0.13
N GLN A 191 13.41 4.11 0.34
CA GLN A 191 12.71 4.23 1.61
C GLN A 191 13.46 3.50 2.73
N GLN A 192 14.05 2.35 2.46
CA GLN A 192 14.84 1.61 3.45
C GLN A 192 16.02 2.46 3.93
N GLU A 193 16.79 3.04 3.00
CA GLU A 193 17.93 3.90 3.34
C GLU A 193 17.49 5.19 4.03
N ALA A 194 16.39 5.80 3.56
CA ALA A 194 15.90 7.06 4.08
C ALA A 194 15.51 6.98 5.56
N ARG A 195 15.06 5.81 6.08
CA ARG A 195 14.76 5.61 7.52
C ARG A 195 15.93 5.94 8.44
N HIS A 196 17.16 5.89 7.94
CA HIS A 196 18.37 6.19 8.71
C HIS A 196 18.74 7.68 8.69
N LEU A 197 17.96 8.54 8.03
CA LEU A 197 18.30 9.93 7.71
C LEU A 197 17.28 10.94 8.27
N ALA A 198 16.70 10.70 9.45
CA ALA A 198 15.63 11.54 10.02
C ALA A 198 15.96 13.03 10.06
N ASP A 199 17.17 13.39 10.51
CA ASP A 199 17.61 14.78 10.70
C ASP A 199 18.43 15.33 9.51
N ASP A 200 18.41 14.65 8.37
CA ASP A 200 19.23 15.00 7.23
C ASP A 200 18.69 16.21 6.46
N THR A 201 19.37 17.35 6.61
CA THR A 201 19.00 18.60 5.92
C THR A 201 19.34 18.59 4.43
N THR A 202 20.28 17.75 3.99
CA THR A 202 20.66 17.61 2.58
C THR A 202 19.54 16.94 1.79
N VAL A 203 19.01 15.82 2.30
CA VAL A 203 17.88 15.11 1.67
C VAL A 203 16.63 16.00 1.63
N ARG A 204 16.40 16.80 2.68
CA ARG A 204 15.34 17.82 2.68
C ARG A 204 15.54 18.87 1.58
N GLY A 205 16.78 19.25 1.31
CA GLY A 205 17.16 20.17 0.24
C GLY A 205 16.79 19.67 -1.16
N TRP A 206 16.82 18.35 -1.38
CA TRP A 206 16.49 17.73 -2.66
C TRP A 206 15.03 17.89 -3.08
N LEU A 207 14.12 18.25 -2.18
CA LEU A 207 12.75 18.68 -2.52
C LEU A 207 12.72 19.90 -3.45
N LYS A 208 13.81 20.66 -3.54
CA LYS A 208 13.97 21.81 -4.44
C LYS A 208 14.85 21.52 -5.65
N SER A 209 15.46 20.34 -5.72
CA SER A 209 16.35 19.98 -6.82
C SER A 209 15.59 19.94 -8.14
N ASP A 210 16.30 20.20 -9.24
CA ASP A 210 15.84 19.97 -10.61
C ASP A 210 16.14 18.53 -11.08
N ASP A 211 16.96 17.78 -10.34
CA ASP A 211 17.25 16.37 -10.63
C ASP A 211 16.09 15.46 -10.19
N GLU A 212 15.55 14.70 -11.15
CA GLU A 212 14.40 13.84 -10.93
C GLU A 212 14.67 12.67 -9.95
N GLY A 213 15.91 12.19 -9.86
CA GLY A 213 16.31 11.15 -8.91
C GLY A 213 16.39 11.68 -7.49
N GLN A 214 16.98 12.86 -7.30
CA GLN A 214 17.03 13.55 -6.00
C GLN A 214 15.63 13.90 -5.50
N GLN A 215 14.75 14.41 -6.38
CA GLN A 215 13.34 14.65 -6.02
C GLN A 215 12.67 13.36 -5.52
N LEU A 216 12.88 12.23 -6.21
CA LEU A 216 12.29 10.95 -5.82
C LEU A 216 12.84 10.44 -4.48
N ALA A 217 14.16 10.55 -4.25
CA ALA A 217 14.78 10.19 -2.98
C ALA A 217 14.24 11.05 -1.82
N ALA A 218 14.01 12.35 -2.07
CA ALA A 218 13.36 13.21 -1.09
C ALA A 218 11.91 12.78 -0.79
N VAL A 219 11.16 12.31 -1.80
CA VAL A 219 9.81 11.74 -1.59
C VAL A 219 9.86 10.44 -0.77
N ALA A 220 10.85 9.58 -1.00
CA ALA A 220 11.07 8.38 -0.20
C ALA A 220 11.33 8.75 1.28
N TRP A 221 12.12 9.78 1.53
CA TRP A 221 12.34 10.32 2.86
C TRP A 221 11.06 10.91 3.49
N LEU A 222 10.26 11.67 2.73
CA LEU A 222 8.97 12.17 3.19
C LEU A 222 7.97 11.06 3.54
N ARG A 223 8.06 9.88 2.91
CA ARG A 223 7.26 8.72 3.27
C ARG A 223 7.63 8.15 4.64
N CYS A 224 8.89 8.29 5.06
CA CYS A 224 9.36 7.87 6.37
C CYS A 224 9.10 8.92 7.45
N PHE A 225 9.16 10.21 7.10
CA PHE A 225 9.02 11.34 8.03
C PHE A 225 8.00 12.36 7.51
N PRO A 226 6.69 12.01 7.50
CA PRO A 226 5.66 12.84 6.87
C PRO A 226 5.54 14.24 7.46
N GLU A 227 5.89 14.42 8.73
CA GLU A 227 5.88 15.66 9.51
C GLU A 227 7.09 16.57 9.28
N ALA A 228 8.18 16.06 8.71
CA ALA A 228 9.46 16.78 8.67
C ALA A 228 9.45 18.04 7.78
N VAL A 229 8.41 18.21 6.96
CA VAL A 229 8.16 19.44 6.17
C VAL A 229 6.68 19.81 6.21
N PRO A 230 6.32 21.10 6.02
CA PRO A 230 4.93 21.50 5.94
C PRO A 230 4.25 20.99 4.65
N PRO A 231 2.91 20.86 4.62
CA PRO A 231 2.15 20.38 3.45
C PRO A 231 2.46 21.13 2.15
N SER A 232 2.65 22.46 2.23
CA SER A 232 3.01 23.31 1.09
C SER A 232 4.25 22.84 0.33
N ARG A 233 5.19 22.13 0.98
CA ARG A 233 6.37 21.56 0.31
C ARG A 233 6.04 20.37 -0.57
N TYR A 234 5.10 19.51 -0.16
CA TYR A 234 4.60 18.41 -0.98
C TYR A 234 3.88 18.97 -2.22
N ILE A 235 3.01 19.95 -2.01
CA ILE A 235 2.19 20.58 -3.05
C ILE A 235 3.09 21.28 -4.08
N ALA A 236 4.09 22.03 -3.62
CA ALA A 236 5.08 22.66 -4.49
C ALA A 236 5.85 21.63 -5.34
N LEU A 237 6.22 20.48 -4.76
CA LEU A 237 6.89 19.41 -5.49
C LEU A 237 5.98 18.77 -6.55
N ILE A 238 4.73 18.45 -6.20
CA ILE A 238 3.74 17.87 -7.13
C ILE A 238 3.55 18.81 -8.34
N ARG A 239 3.44 20.11 -8.08
CA ARG A 239 3.24 21.12 -9.13
C ARG A 239 4.48 21.32 -10.01
N ARG A 240 5.69 21.35 -9.42
CA ARG A 240 6.93 21.63 -10.17
C ARG A 240 7.46 20.41 -10.93
N SER A 241 7.31 19.21 -10.36
CA SER A 241 7.88 18.02 -10.98
C SER A 241 7.18 17.72 -12.30
N THR A 242 7.94 17.55 -13.37
CA THR A 242 7.42 17.15 -14.68
C THR A 242 7.31 15.62 -14.81
N GLN A 243 7.82 14.87 -13.84
CA GLN A 243 7.91 13.43 -13.90
C GLN A 243 6.68 12.75 -13.27
N PRO A 244 5.88 12.01 -14.06
CA PRO A 244 4.66 11.36 -13.55
C PRO A 244 4.91 10.48 -12.33
N PHE A 245 6.02 9.73 -12.31
CA PHE A 245 6.37 8.82 -11.22
C PHE A 245 6.67 9.55 -9.91
N VAL A 246 7.40 10.68 -9.98
CA VAL A 246 7.69 11.52 -8.80
C VAL A 246 6.40 12.15 -8.27
N GLN A 247 5.55 12.69 -9.16
CA GLN A 247 4.26 13.26 -8.77
C GLN A 247 3.36 12.24 -8.08
N TYR A 248 3.27 11.02 -8.62
CA TYR A 248 2.48 9.93 -8.06
C TYR A 248 2.92 9.60 -6.62
N TRP A 249 4.22 9.39 -6.40
CA TRP A 249 4.72 9.08 -5.07
C TRP A 249 4.62 10.26 -4.10
N ALA A 250 4.78 11.49 -4.57
CA ALA A 250 4.60 12.69 -3.75
C ALA A 250 3.14 12.81 -3.27
N MET A 251 2.15 12.52 -4.13
CA MET A 251 0.74 12.46 -3.74
C MET A 251 0.47 11.33 -2.75
N ARG A 252 1.06 10.14 -2.93
CA ARG A 252 0.94 9.04 -1.96
C ARG A 252 1.56 9.40 -0.60
N ALA A 253 2.72 10.06 -0.59
CA ALA A 253 3.36 10.55 0.63
C ALA A 253 2.46 11.57 1.36
N LEU A 254 1.90 12.54 0.62
CA LEU A 254 0.96 13.51 1.16
C LEU A 254 -0.31 12.84 1.71
N SER A 255 -0.83 11.81 1.01
CA SER A 255 -1.99 11.07 1.51
C SER A 255 -1.67 10.32 2.80
N GLY A 256 -0.47 9.74 2.91
CA GLY A 256 0.01 9.09 4.13
C GLY A 256 0.08 10.08 5.29
N ARG A 257 0.60 11.29 5.06
CA ARG A 257 0.60 12.38 6.04
C ARG A 257 -0.81 12.70 6.53
N ILE A 258 -1.77 12.94 5.62
CA ILE A 258 -3.16 13.25 5.98
C ILE A 258 -3.77 12.12 6.81
N SER A 259 -3.50 10.87 6.44
CA SER A 259 -3.99 9.72 7.20
C SER A 259 -3.36 9.62 8.61
N ALA A 260 -2.11 10.04 8.80
CA ALA A 260 -1.42 9.99 10.09
C ALA A 260 -1.72 11.19 11.01
N LYS A 261 -1.94 12.38 10.44
CA LYS A 261 -2.04 13.65 11.19
C LYS A 261 -3.34 14.43 10.94
N GLY A 262 -4.26 13.89 10.16
CA GLY A 262 -5.43 14.64 9.70
C GLY A 262 -5.01 15.86 8.89
N LEU A 263 -5.70 16.98 9.13
CA LEU A 263 -5.46 18.25 8.43
C LEU A 263 -4.46 19.16 9.16
N GLU A 264 -3.76 18.66 10.18
CA GLU A 264 -2.83 19.46 10.96
C GLU A 264 -1.71 20.06 10.07
N GLY A 265 -1.64 21.39 10.10
CA GLY A 265 -0.68 22.18 9.33
C GLY A 265 -1.08 22.46 7.88
N PHE A 266 -2.26 22.04 7.42
CA PHE A 266 -2.82 22.47 6.13
C PHE A 266 -3.47 23.84 6.26
N SER A 267 -3.06 24.78 5.42
CA SER A 267 -3.73 26.06 5.26
C SER A 267 -4.90 25.97 4.26
N ILE A 268 -5.78 26.97 4.27
CA ILE A 268 -6.82 27.12 3.22
C ILE A 268 -6.16 27.24 1.83
N GLU A 269 -5.03 27.94 1.74
CA GLU A 269 -4.25 28.06 0.51
C GLU A 269 -3.76 26.70 0.00
N ASP A 270 -3.28 25.82 0.89
CA ASP A 270 -2.85 24.46 0.51
C ASP A 270 -4.01 23.65 -0.10
N GLN A 271 -5.22 23.79 0.45
CA GLN A 271 -6.41 23.12 -0.07
C GLN A 271 -6.79 23.66 -1.46
N LEU A 272 -6.79 24.98 -1.64
CA LEU A 272 -7.05 25.61 -2.93
C LEU A 272 -6.01 25.20 -3.98
N GLN A 273 -4.73 25.11 -3.60
CA GLN A 273 -3.67 24.65 -4.50
C GLN A 273 -3.85 23.20 -4.92
N LEU A 274 -4.27 22.31 -4.03
CA LEU A 274 -4.55 20.91 -4.39
C LEU A 274 -5.76 20.76 -5.31
N GLN A 275 -6.79 21.59 -5.15
CA GLN A 275 -7.91 21.68 -6.10
C GLN A 275 -7.43 22.18 -7.47
N GLN A 276 -6.55 23.17 -7.52
CA GLN A 276 -5.98 23.65 -8.78
C GLN A 276 -5.11 22.59 -9.47
N ILE A 277 -4.35 21.80 -8.70
CA ILE A 277 -3.52 20.70 -9.23
C ILE A 277 -4.37 19.62 -9.89
N GLU A 278 -5.61 19.38 -9.43
CA GLU A 278 -6.52 18.41 -10.07
C GLU A 278 -6.74 18.73 -11.56
N ASN A 279 -6.89 20.01 -11.89
CA ASN A 279 -7.07 20.48 -13.27
C ASN A 279 -5.81 20.35 -14.13
N MET A 280 -4.64 20.12 -13.53
CA MET A 280 -3.38 19.91 -14.28
C MET A 280 -3.27 18.50 -14.87
N PHE A 281 -4.04 17.54 -14.35
CA PHE A 281 -3.96 16.15 -14.80
C PHE A 281 -5.12 15.77 -15.71
N ARG A 282 -4.81 15.06 -16.80
CA ARG A 282 -5.83 14.51 -17.68
C ARG A 282 -6.72 13.53 -16.91
N ALA A 283 -8.04 13.70 -17.05
CA ALA A 283 -9.02 12.78 -16.50
C ALA A 283 -8.76 11.34 -16.94
N GLY A 284 -8.99 10.38 -16.05
CA GLY A 284 -8.73 8.96 -16.28
C GLY A 284 -7.29 8.50 -16.06
N THR A 285 -6.35 9.41 -15.78
CA THR A 285 -4.98 9.03 -15.40
C THR A 285 -4.89 8.71 -13.91
N ASP A 286 -3.93 7.87 -13.51
CA ASP A 286 -3.70 7.54 -12.10
C ASP A 286 -3.44 8.78 -11.25
N ARG A 287 -2.70 9.75 -11.78
CA ARG A 287 -2.42 11.02 -11.10
C ARG A 287 -3.69 11.81 -10.81
N HIS A 288 -4.60 11.88 -11.78
CA HIS A 288 -5.92 12.50 -11.59
C HIS A 288 -6.75 11.75 -10.54
N THR A 289 -6.73 10.41 -10.55
CA THR A 289 -7.42 9.60 -9.53
C THR A 289 -6.84 9.83 -8.13
N GLN A 290 -5.52 9.89 -7.99
CA GLN A 290 -4.85 10.12 -6.71
C GLN A 290 -5.13 11.52 -6.15
N ILE A 291 -5.01 12.59 -6.96
CA ILE A 291 -5.31 13.95 -6.48
C ILE A 291 -6.78 14.13 -6.12
N ARG A 292 -7.71 13.53 -6.88
CA ARG A 292 -9.14 13.57 -6.54
C ARG A 292 -9.44 12.82 -5.25
N ARG A 293 -8.72 11.73 -4.96
CA ARG A 293 -8.81 11.02 -3.67
C ARG A 293 -8.28 11.91 -2.53
N LEU A 294 -7.18 12.64 -2.73
CA LEU A 294 -6.67 13.61 -1.78
C LEU A 294 -7.69 14.73 -1.50
N ASN A 295 -8.23 15.38 -2.54
CA ASN A 295 -9.22 16.45 -2.39
C ASN A 295 -10.47 15.97 -1.65
N ARG A 296 -10.97 14.75 -1.93
CA ARG A 296 -12.09 14.17 -1.17
C ARG A 296 -11.76 13.96 0.31
N LYS A 297 -10.55 13.48 0.65
CA LYS A 297 -10.12 13.34 2.05
C LYS A 297 -10.10 14.69 2.77
N LEU A 298 -9.61 15.74 2.10
CA LEU A 298 -9.57 17.10 2.64
C LEU A 298 -10.98 17.64 2.92
N SER A 299 -11.90 17.51 1.95
CA SER A 299 -13.29 17.99 2.11
C SER A 299 -14.08 17.19 3.13
N GLY A 300 -13.88 15.87 3.21
CA GLY A 300 -14.58 15.01 4.16
C GLY A 300 -14.18 15.26 5.61
N LEU A 301 -12.91 15.60 5.86
CA LEU A 301 -12.43 15.97 7.20
C LEU A 301 -12.94 17.35 7.62
N SER A 302 -13.04 18.30 6.69
CA SER A 302 -13.57 19.65 7.00
C SER A 302 -15.06 19.66 7.40
N ALA A 303 -15.82 18.60 7.12
CA ALA A 303 -17.23 18.52 7.47
C ALA A 303 -17.48 17.89 8.85
N ALA A 304 -16.44 17.31 9.48
CA ALA A 304 -16.54 16.58 10.74
C ALA A 304 -16.13 17.41 11.97
N ASP A 305 -15.53 18.58 11.76
CA ASP A 305 -15.13 19.55 12.81
C ASP A 305 -16.20 20.64 12.98
#